data_AF-A0LDN7-F1
#
_entry.id   AF-A0LDN7-F1
#
_cell.length_a   1.000
_cell.length_b   1.000
_cell.length_c   1.000
_cell.angle_alpha   90.00
_cell.angle_beta   90.00
_cell.angle_gamma   90.00
#
_symmetry.space_group_name_H-M   'P 1'
#
loop_
_entity.id
_entity.type
_entity.pdbx_description
1 polymer ?
#
loop_
_entity_poly.entity_id
_entity_poly.type
_entity_poly.pdbx_seq_one_letter_code
_entity_poly.pdbx_strand_id
1 'polypeptide(L)'
;MACHSRSGISRWRSEEGGFIFYFAIILLFTSLTTSVIIRWVSRTQMEGRTNTVREHGQYLLLARDTVEGFAAINYRLPCPASDLLGVEDCKDDAANTVMTGYLPWRTLGLLSSSGFYGKNVPKYAVHSNGATVDSATSPDQTDLTSGDGATTKPPNLKNLCDSLTLLIGDNSNAYIYTDNGVGTTVGIPFIIVHSGIYDRDGDGDLYDGLNGDNPSVLDFETSEQAREGEQGQYDDWVVHSGTGRSNSPFLDMYNMLKKVDSVNCP
;
A
#
# COMPACT_ATOMS: atom_id res chain seq x y z
N MET A 1 -57.09 -57.69 -68.72
CA MET A 1 -58.00 -56.90 -67.87
C MET A 1 -57.13 -56.21 -66.83
N ALA A 2 -57.08 -54.88 -66.87
CA ALA A 2 -56.01 -54.07 -66.30
C ALA A 2 -56.24 -53.73 -64.82
N CYS A 3 -55.18 -53.87 -64.02
CA CYS A 3 -55.00 -53.28 -62.70
C CYS A 3 -54.66 -51.78 -62.84
N HIS A 4 -55.23 -50.92 -62.00
CA HIS A 4 -54.57 -49.68 -61.57
C HIS A 4 -55.11 -49.26 -60.19
N SER A 5 -54.26 -49.38 -59.18
CA SER A 5 -54.46 -48.88 -57.81
C SER A 5 -54.09 -47.39 -57.78
N ARG A 6 -55.01 -46.54 -57.31
CA ARG A 6 -54.77 -45.09 -57.11
C ARG A 6 -54.13 -44.88 -55.74
N SER A 7 -52.89 -44.40 -55.73
CA SER A 7 -52.22 -43.88 -54.55
C SER A 7 -52.78 -42.50 -54.18
N GLY A 8 -53.33 -42.40 -52.97
CA GLY A 8 -53.69 -41.12 -52.36
C GLY A 8 -52.44 -40.42 -51.84
N ILE A 9 -52.11 -39.26 -52.41
CA ILE A 9 -51.06 -38.39 -51.88
C ILE A 9 -51.68 -37.53 -50.79
N SER A 10 -51.38 -37.85 -49.52
CA SER A 10 -51.73 -37.01 -48.37
C SER A 10 -50.88 -35.74 -48.41
N ARG A 11 -51.54 -34.61 -48.64
CA ARG A 11 -50.94 -33.27 -48.69
C ARG A 11 -50.72 -32.77 -47.26
N TRP A 12 -49.52 -32.93 -46.74
CA TRP A 12 -49.10 -32.29 -45.48
C TRP A 12 -49.00 -30.77 -45.73
N ARG A 13 -49.89 -29.99 -45.11
CA ARG A 13 -49.81 -28.53 -45.05
C ARG A 13 -48.82 -28.21 -43.94
N SER A 14 -47.64 -27.71 -44.28
CA SER A 14 -46.63 -27.31 -43.30
C SER A 14 -47.06 -26.02 -42.60
N GLU A 15 -47.24 -26.09 -41.28
CA GLU A 15 -47.27 -24.92 -40.38
C GLU A 15 -45.84 -24.62 -39.88
N GLU A 16 -44.84 -24.64 -40.77
CA GLU A 16 -43.41 -24.63 -40.41
C GLU A 16 -42.79 -23.22 -40.26
N GLY A 17 -43.59 -22.14 -40.34
CA GLY A 17 -43.09 -20.78 -40.18
C GLY A 17 -43.06 -20.27 -38.73
N GLY A 18 -43.80 -20.89 -37.82
CA GLY A 18 -43.97 -20.38 -36.45
C GLY A 18 -42.74 -20.60 -35.57
N PHE A 19 -42.08 -21.75 -35.71
CA PHE A 19 -41.01 -22.17 -34.80
C PHE A 19 -39.79 -21.23 -34.85
N ILE A 20 -39.33 -20.85 -36.05
CA ILE A 20 -38.18 -19.93 -36.21
C ILE A 20 -38.47 -18.58 -35.55
N PHE A 21 -39.72 -18.10 -35.66
CA PHE A 21 -40.14 -16.84 -35.06
C PHE A 21 -40.09 -16.87 -33.52
N TYR A 22 -40.52 -17.97 -32.90
CA TYR A 22 -40.43 -18.12 -31.44
C TYR A 22 -38.99 -18.17 -30.94
N PHE A 23 -38.10 -18.89 -31.63
CA PHE A 23 -36.67 -18.93 -31.25
C PHE A 23 -35.99 -17.57 -31.42
N ALA A 24 -36.33 -16.81 -32.48
CA ALA A 24 -35.80 -15.46 -32.66
C ALA A 24 -36.21 -14.52 -31.52
N ILE A 25 -37.48 -14.61 -31.06
CA ILE A 25 -37.97 -13.82 -29.93
C ILE A 25 -37.27 -14.23 -28.64
N ILE A 26 -37.15 -15.53 -28.35
CA ILE A 26 -36.51 -16.01 -27.14
C ILE A 26 -35.06 -15.53 -27.07
N LEU A 27 -34.30 -15.63 -28.17
CA LEU A 27 -32.90 -15.16 -28.21
C LEU A 27 -32.77 -13.65 -27.99
N LEU A 28 -33.74 -12.86 -28.47
CA LEU A 28 -33.79 -11.42 -28.25
C LEU A 28 -34.03 -11.12 -26.76
N PHE A 29 -34.98 -11.79 -26.12
CA PHE A 29 -35.24 -11.63 -24.69
C PHE A 29 -34.08 -12.13 -23.82
N THR A 30 -33.45 -13.27 -24.16
CA THR A 30 -32.31 -13.79 -23.40
C THR A 30 -31.10 -12.88 -23.50
N SER A 31 -30.82 -12.29 -24.65
CA SER A 31 -29.70 -11.33 -24.80
C SER A 31 -29.95 -10.03 -24.02
N LEU A 32 -31.18 -9.52 -24.04
CA LEU A 32 -31.56 -8.32 -23.28
C LEU A 32 -31.46 -8.54 -21.77
N THR A 33 -32.01 -9.65 -21.27
CA THR A 33 -31.97 -10.00 -19.84
C THR A 33 -30.54 -10.27 -19.37
N THR A 34 -29.73 -10.98 -20.16
CA THR A 34 -28.32 -11.23 -19.84
C THR A 34 -27.53 -9.92 -19.75
N SER A 35 -27.78 -8.96 -20.66
CA SER A 35 -27.11 -7.64 -20.64
C SER A 35 -27.43 -6.83 -19.39
N VAL A 36 -28.68 -6.88 -18.92
CA VAL A 36 -29.11 -6.21 -17.68
C VAL A 36 -28.46 -6.84 -16.45
N ILE A 37 -28.40 -8.17 -16.40
CA ILE A 37 -27.77 -8.91 -15.30
C ILE A 37 -26.27 -8.63 -15.26
N ILE A 38 -25.56 -8.69 -16.40
CA ILE A 38 -24.13 -8.35 -16.46
C ILE A 38 -23.90 -6.93 -15.95
N ARG A 39 -24.68 -5.95 -16.42
CA ARG A 39 -24.54 -4.56 -15.97
C ARG A 39 -24.82 -4.39 -14.48
N TRP A 40 -25.77 -5.13 -13.91
CA TRP A 40 -26.06 -5.12 -12.47
C TRP A 40 -24.94 -5.78 -11.66
N VAL A 41 -24.47 -6.97 -12.08
CA VAL A 41 -23.35 -7.69 -11.45
C VAL A 41 -22.07 -6.86 -11.50
N SER A 42 -21.75 -6.25 -12.64
CA SER A 42 -20.59 -5.36 -12.78
C SER A 42 -20.67 -4.15 -11.85
N ARG A 43 -21.88 -3.62 -11.59
CA ARG A 43 -22.07 -2.53 -10.64
C ARG A 43 -21.89 -2.99 -9.19
N THR A 44 -22.47 -4.13 -8.81
CA THR A 44 -22.34 -4.68 -7.44
C THR A 44 -20.90 -5.14 -7.14
N GLN A 45 -20.15 -5.61 -8.13
CA GLN A 45 -18.75 -5.98 -7.93
C GLN A 45 -17.83 -4.77 -7.70
N MET A 46 -18.15 -3.61 -8.27
CA MET A 46 -17.42 -2.38 -7.97
C MET A 46 -17.64 -1.92 -6.52
N GLU A 47 -18.85 -2.08 -5.98
CA GLU A 47 -19.15 -1.73 -4.59
C GLU A 47 -18.37 -2.59 -3.59
N GLY A 48 -18.26 -3.90 -3.83
CA GLY A 48 -17.44 -4.81 -3.01
C GLY A 48 -15.95 -4.45 -3.02
N ARG A 49 -15.40 -4.12 -4.20
CA ARG A 49 -14.00 -3.70 -4.35
C ARG A 49 -13.73 -2.36 -3.67
N THR A 50 -14.67 -1.42 -3.68
CA THR A 50 -14.48 -0.12 -3.00
C THR A 50 -14.43 -0.23 -1.48
N ASN A 51 -15.11 -1.22 -0.88
CA ASN A 51 -15.13 -1.36 0.58
C ASN A 51 -13.81 -1.92 1.10
N THR A 52 -13.28 -3.00 0.51
CA THR A 52 -12.01 -3.59 0.93
C THR A 52 -10.84 -2.63 0.71
N VAL A 53 -10.84 -1.94 -0.43
CA VAL A 53 -9.83 -0.94 -0.78
C VAL A 53 -9.87 0.26 0.19
N ARG A 54 -11.06 0.71 0.59
CA ARG A 54 -11.20 1.78 1.59
C ARG A 54 -10.79 1.32 2.99
N GLU A 55 -11.08 0.08 3.35
CA GLU A 55 -10.70 -0.52 4.64
C GLU A 55 -9.18 -0.60 4.78
N HIS A 56 -8.46 -1.03 3.73
CA HIS A 56 -6.99 -1.11 3.74
C HIS A 56 -6.35 0.28 3.86
N GLY A 57 -6.87 1.27 3.12
CA GLY A 57 -6.40 2.65 3.22
C GLY A 57 -6.61 3.27 4.61
N GLN A 58 -7.77 3.06 5.22
CA GLN A 58 -8.04 3.54 6.58
C GLN A 58 -7.11 2.89 7.61
N TYR A 59 -6.82 1.59 7.44
CA TYR A 59 -5.88 0.88 8.29
C TYR A 59 -4.46 1.47 8.18
N LEU A 60 -3.96 1.74 6.98
CA LEU A 60 -2.61 2.29 6.81
C LEU A 60 -2.46 3.69 7.38
N LEU A 61 -3.51 4.52 7.30
CA LEU A 61 -3.54 5.81 7.97
C LEU A 61 -3.47 5.66 9.49
N LEU A 62 -4.21 4.69 10.06
CA LEU A 62 -4.11 4.35 11.47
C LEU A 62 -2.68 3.89 11.82
N ALA A 63 -2.07 3.03 11.01
CA ALA A 63 -0.72 2.55 11.23
C ALA A 63 0.29 3.71 11.24
N ARG A 64 0.21 4.63 10.28
CA ARG A 64 1.02 5.85 10.26
C ARG A 64 0.84 6.65 11.56
N ASP A 65 -0.41 6.92 11.95
CA ASP A 65 -0.68 7.70 13.16
C ASP A 65 -0.13 7.01 14.42
N THR A 66 -0.13 5.67 14.47
CA THR A 66 0.51 4.92 15.57
C THR A 66 2.02 4.95 15.54
N VAL A 67 2.66 4.96 14.35
CA VAL A 67 4.12 5.15 14.22
C VAL A 67 4.52 6.53 14.72
N GLU A 68 3.79 7.56 14.33
CA GLU A 68 4.02 8.93 14.80
C GLU A 68 3.80 9.03 16.32
N GLY A 69 2.73 8.43 16.84
CA GLY A 69 2.47 8.37 18.28
C GLY A 69 3.54 7.60 19.06
N PHE A 70 4.04 6.49 18.51
CA PHE A 70 5.16 5.74 19.05
C PHE A 70 6.41 6.61 19.13
N ALA A 71 6.72 7.37 18.07
CA ALA A 71 7.85 8.29 18.04
C ALA A 71 7.73 9.42 19.06
N ALA A 72 6.52 9.91 19.30
CA ALA A 72 6.28 10.92 20.33
C ALA A 72 6.53 10.39 21.75
N ILE A 73 6.22 9.11 22.02
CA ILE A 73 6.36 8.51 23.37
C ILE A 73 7.77 7.99 23.62
N ASN A 74 8.38 7.35 22.61
CA ASN A 74 9.65 6.63 22.74
C ASN A 74 10.84 7.46 22.23
N TYR A 75 10.59 8.65 21.70
CA TYR A 75 11.59 9.54 21.08
C TYR A 75 12.41 8.88 19.97
N ARG A 76 11.84 7.86 19.32
CA ARG A 76 12.44 7.12 18.20
C ARG A 76 11.36 6.54 17.30
N LEU A 77 11.65 6.38 16.03
CA LEU A 77 10.83 5.58 15.14
C LEU A 77 11.01 4.09 15.49
N PRO A 78 9.97 3.26 15.32
CA PRO A 78 10.08 1.83 15.57
C PRO A 78 10.99 1.19 14.51
N CYS A 79 11.75 0.16 14.88
CA CYS A 79 12.50 -0.63 13.90
C CYS A 79 11.53 -1.53 13.11
N PRO A 80 11.80 -1.84 11.83
CA PRO A 80 11.04 -2.84 11.12
C PRO A 80 11.07 -4.18 11.88
N ALA A 81 9.99 -4.95 11.78
CA ALA A 81 9.98 -6.32 12.24
C ALA A 81 10.71 -7.19 11.20
N SER A 82 11.58 -8.09 11.67
CA SER A 82 12.27 -9.05 10.82
C SER A 82 11.38 -10.23 10.40
N ASP A 83 10.21 -10.37 11.02
CA ASP A 83 9.25 -11.43 10.75
C ASP A 83 7.78 -10.98 10.87
N LEU A 84 6.88 -11.90 10.58
CA LEU A 84 5.43 -11.68 10.61
C LEU A 84 4.85 -11.61 12.04
N LEU A 85 5.65 -11.82 13.10
CA LEU A 85 5.19 -11.72 14.48
C LEU A 85 4.93 -10.27 14.90
N GLY A 86 5.43 -9.32 14.11
CA GLY A 86 5.15 -7.89 14.23
C GLY A 86 5.82 -7.23 15.41
N VAL A 87 6.90 -7.81 15.92
CA VAL A 87 7.74 -7.21 16.97
C VAL A 87 8.91 -6.53 16.30
N GLU A 88 9.19 -5.29 16.68
CA GLU A 88 10.34 -4.54 16.18
C GLU A 88 11.66 -5.32 16.34
N ASP A 89 12.52 -5.28 15.33
CA ASP A 89 13.84 -5.90 15.36
C ASP A 89 14.93 -4.88 15.01
N CYS A 90 15.53 -4.28 16.03
CA CYS A 90 16.58 -3.27 15.88
C CYS A 90 18.00 -3.88 15.71
N LYS A 91 18.12 -5.16 15.33
CA LYS A 91 19.42 -5.82 15.23
C LYS A 91 20.29 -5.32 14.06
N ASP A 92 19.67 -4.71 13.05
CA ASP A 92 20.35 -4.21 11.85
C ASP A 92 20.60 -2.69 11.89
N ASP A 93 20.77 -2.12 13.10
CA ASP A 93 21.03 -0.68 13.30
C ASP A 93 22.47 -0.25 12.95
N ALA A 94 22.96 -0.72 11.80
CA ALA A 94 24.22 -0.26 11.26
C ALA A 94 24.06 1.21 10.84
N ALA A 95 24.86 2.08 11.47
CA ALA A 95 24.82 3.52 11.25
C ALA A 95 24.76 3.89 9.75
N ASN A 96 23.78 4.73 9.40
CA ASN A 96 23.49 5.26 8.05
C ASN A 96 22.88 4.24 7.08
N THR A 97 22.06 3.32 7.56
CA THR A 97 21.40 2.33 6.72
C THR A 97 19.89 2.49 6.78
N VAL A 98 19.23 2.46 5.62
CA VAL A 98 17.78 2.33 5.57
C VAL A 98 17.42 0.91 6.00
N MET A 99 16.54 0.80 7.00
CA MET A 99 16.05 -0.47 7.49
C MET A 99 14.72 -0.76 6.80
N THR A 100 14.64 -1.89 6.11
CA THR A 100 13.42 -2.40 5.47
C THR A 100 12.97 -3.70 6.15
N GLY A 101 11.67 -3.92 6.27
CA GLY A 101 11.11 -5.12 6.87
C GLY A 101 9.59 -5.08 6.92
N TYR A 102 8.99 -5.80 7.87
CA TYR A 102 7.55 -5.77 8.10
C TYR A 102 7.17 -4.66 9.08
N LEU A 103 5.93 -4.17 8.97
CA LEU A 103 5.35 -3.26 9.96
C LEU A 103 5.33 -3.94 11.34
N PRO A 104 5.91 -3.33 12.39
CA PRO A 104 5.96 -3.90 13.73
C PRO A 104 4.61 -3.70 14.45
N TRP A 105 3.55 -4.28 13.89
CA TRP A 105 2.16 -4.07 14.29
C TRP A 105 1.89 -4.38 15.76
N ARG A 106 2.60 -5.37 16.33
CA ARG A 106 2.45 -5.75 17.73
C ARG A 106 3.11 -4.73 18.66
N THR A 107 4.30 -4.25 18.30
CA THR A 107 4.98 -3.15 19.01
C THR A 107 4.13 -1.88 18.99
N LEU A 108 3.49 -1.59 17.85
CA LEU A 108 2.61 -0.43 17.68
C LEU A 108 1.25 -0.58 18.39
N GLY A 109 0.95 -1.73 18.99
CA GLY A 109 -0.34 -2.00 19.61
C GLY A 109 -1.50 -2.04 18.62
N LEU A 110 -1.20 -2.20 17.33
CA LEU A 110 -2.21 -2.38 16.30
C LEU A 110 -2.80 -3.78 16.46
N LEU A 111 -4.12 -3.87 16.36
CA LEU A 111 -4.76 -5.18 16.22
C LEU A 111 -4.28 -5.79 14.91
N SER A 112 -4.03 -7.10 14.90
CA SER A 112 -3.70 -7.85 13.68
C SER A 112 -4.89 -7.91 12.70
N SER A 113 -5.83 -6.95 12.77
CA SER A 113 -7.21 -7.06 12.33
C SER A 113 -7.25 -7.48 10.86
N SER A 114 -7.43 -8.78 10.65
CA SER A 114 -7.89 -9.47 9.45
C SER A 114 -7.12 -9.28 8.12
N GLY A 115 -6.15 -8.37 7.99
CA GLY A 115 -5.44 -8.09 6.73
C GLY A 115 -4.10 -8.80 6.53
N PHE A 116 -3.49 -9.33 7.59
CA PHE A 116 -2.05 -9.66 7.63
C PHE A 116 -1.69 -11.13 7.56
N TYR A 117 -2.52 -11.93 6.89
CA TYR A 117 -2.22 -13.35 6.76
C TYR A 117 -1.36 -13.60 5.52
N GLY A 118 -0.15 -14.12 5.73
CA GLY A 118 0.76 -14.53 4.66
C GLY A 118 1.52 -13.36 4.04
N LYS A 119 1.46 -13.23 2.71
CA LYS A 119 2.21 -12.23 1.94
C LYS A 119 1.66 -10.79 2.02
N ASN A 120 0.48 -10.58 2.63
CA ASN A 120 -0.19 -9.27 2.71
C ASN A 120 0.20 -8.42 3.93
N VAL A 121 1.27 -8.77 4.65
CA VAL A 121 1.71 -7.96 5.81
C VAL A 121 2.42 -6.72 5.28
N PRO A 122 2.01 -5.51 5.68
CA PRO A 122 2.59 -4.27 5.20
C PRO A 122 4.09 -4.26 5.42
N LYS A 123 4.81 -3.89 4.37
CA LYS A 123 6.21 -3.52 4.45
C LYS A 123 6.33 -2.18 5.17
N TYR A 124 7.41 -2.04 5.91
CA TYR A 124 7.78 -0.83 6.60
C TYR A 124 9.25 -0.56 6.33
N ALA A 125 9.56 0.67 5.95
CA ALA A 125 10.93 1.13 5.88
C ALA A 125 11.08 2.41 6.70
N VAL A 126 12.22 2.51 7.37
CA VAL A 126 12.61 3.63 8.22
C VAL A 126 14.06 3.98 7.99
N HIS A 127 14.36 5.26 8.06
CA HIS A 127 15.73 5.74 8.03
C HIS A 127 16.31 5.70 9.45
N SER A 128 17.37 4.92 9.68
CA SER A 128 17.88 4.65 11.04
C SER A 128 18.66 5.78 11.68
N ASN A 129 19.18 6.77 10.92
CA ASN A 129 19.97 7.87 11.46
C ASN A 129 19.43 9.26 11.07
N GLY A 130 19.64 10.31 11.86
CA GLY A 130 19.55 11.68 11.32
C GLY A 130 20.59 11.90 10.21
N ALA A 131 20.34 12.83 9.26
CA ALA A 131 21.30 13.20 8.22
C ALA A 131 22.73 13.34 8.77
N THR A 132 23.71 12.71 8.13
CA THR A 132 25.12 12.89 8.49
C THR A 132 25.61 14.26 8.03
N VAL A 133 25.60 15.24 8.93
CA VAL A 133 26.49 16.40 8.77
C VAL A 133 27.84 15.98 9.34
N ASP A 134 28.80 15.65 8.46
CA ASP A 134 30.22 15.39 8.74
C ASP A 134 30.53 14.71 10.09
N SER A 135 30.89 13.42 10.05
CA SER A 135 31.28 12.56 11.19
C SER A 135 32.45 13.04 12.08
N ALA A 136 32.86 14.31 11.98
CA ALA A 136 33.95 14.90 12.74
C ALA A 136 33.51 15.99 13.75
N THR A 137 32.27 16.49 13.75
CA THR A 137 31.91 17.63 14.62
C THR A 137 30.56 17.57 15.34
N SER A 138 29.70 16.57 15.13
CA SER A 138 28.48 16.41 15.94
C SER A 138 28.59 15.22 16.91
N PRO A 139 28.80 15.44 18.22
CA PRO A 139 28.83 14.38 19.23
C PRO A 139 27.43 13.82 19.59
N ASP A 140 26.36 14.27 18.91
CA ASP A 140 24.97 13.93 19.22
C ASP A 140 24.29 13.30 17.99
N GLN A 141 24.98 12.35 17.34
CA GLN A 141 24.40 11.51 16.30
C GLN A 141 23.33 10.63 16.95
N THR A 142 22.06 11.05 16.87
CA THR A 142 20.95 10.19 17.28
C THR A 142 20.48 9.34 16.13
N ASP A 143 20.75 8.06 16.35
CA ASP A 143 20.01 6.94 15.82
C ASP A 143 18.51 7.13 16.11
N LEU A 144 17.75 7.21 15.02
CA LEU A 144 16.30 7.40 14.98
C LEU A 144 15.55 6.13 15.36
N THR A 145 16.22 4.98 15.45
CA THR A 145 15.61 3.65 15.66
C THR A 145 16.09 2.95 16.93
N SER A 146 17.23 3.36 17.49
CA SER A 146 17.87 2.84 18.71
C SER A 146 16.90 2.58 19.86
N GLY A 147 16.52 1.32 20.07
CA GLY A 147 15.80 0.84 21.25
C GLY A 147 16.74 0.12 22.21
N ASP A 148 16.67 0.46 23.51
CA ASP A 148 17.17 -0.18 24.76
C ASP A 148 18.48 -1.01 24.80
N GLY A 149 19.26 -1.08 23.71
CA GLY A 149 20.44 -1.93 23.59
C GLY A 149 21.69 -1.23 23.04
N ALA A 150 21.57 0.00 22.54
CA ALA A 150 22.73 0.79 22.13
C ALA A 150 23.37 1.48 23.34
N THR A 151 24.71 1.46 23.41
CA THR A 151 25.52 2.14 24.44
C THR A 151 25.50 3.68 24.29
N THR A 152 24.70 4.20 23.37
CA THR A 152 24.41 5.60 23.16
C THR A 152 23.15 5.97 23.94
N LYS A 153 23.21 7.13 24.60
CA LYS A 153 22.15 7.73 25.42
C LYS A 153 20.75 7.50 24.80
N PRO A 154 19.71 7.16 25.60
CA PRO A 154 18.36 7.02 25.06
C PRO A 154 18.00 8.27 24.28
N PRO A 155 17.42 8.14 23.08
CA PRO A 155 17.06 9.30 22.30
C PRO A 155 16.08 10.14 23.12
N ASN A 156 16.30 11.45 23.11
CA ASN A 156 15.40 12.40 23.75
C ASN A 156 14.67 13.16 22.64
N LEU A 157 13.50 13.72 22.94
CA LEU A 157 12.67 14.40 21.95
C LEU A 157 13.43 15.45 21.14
N LYS A 158 14.32 16.21 21.79
CA LYS A 158 15.12 17.25 21.12
C LYS A 158 16.01 16.63 20.06
N ASN A 159 16.70 15.54 20.37
CA ASN A 159 17.59 14.88 19.42
C ASN A 159 16.81 14.26 18.24
N LEU A 160 15.63 13.66 18.49
CA LEU A 160 14.73 13.22 17.41
C LEU A 160 14.33 14.41 16.51
N CYS A 161 13.89 15.52 17.12
CA CYS A 161 13.52 16.73 16.38
C CYS A 161 14.69 17.34 15.58
N ASP A 162 15.89 17.38 16.16
CA ASP A 162 17.10 17.87 15.48
C ASP A 162 17.45 16.98 14.29
N SER A 163 17.44 15.66 14.46
CA SER A 163 17.65 14.68 13.37
C SER A 163 16.62 14.89 12.25
N LEU A 164 15.34 15.03 12.56
CA LEU A 164 14.30 15.28 11.55
C LEU A 164 14.46 16.62 10.86
N THR A 165 14.92 17.65 11.58
CA THR A 165 15.14 18.98 11.00
C THR A 165 16.30 18.97 10.01
N LEU A 166 17.37 18.23 10.32
CA LEU A 166 18.49 18.05 9.39
C LEU A 166 18.04 17.34 8.10
N LEU A 167 17.05 16.44 8.17
CA LEU A 167 16.48 15.76 7.01
C LEU A 167 15.62 16.67 6.12
N ILE A 168 15.02 17.74 6.66
CA ILE A 168 14.17 18.68 5.88
C ILE A 168 14.95 19.37 4.75
N GLY A 169 16.28 19.46 4.86
CA GLY A 169 17.14 20.19 3.91
C GLY A 169 18.03 19.31 3.03
N ASP A 170 18.02 17.99 3.21
CA ASP A 170 18.93 17.08 2.51
C ASP A 170 18.18 16.25 1.44
N ASN A 171 18.58 16.44 0.18
CA ASN A 171 18.05 15.72 -0.98
C ASN A 171 18.97 14.58 -1.41
N SER A 172 19.85 14.08 -0.53
CA SER A 172 20.75 12.98 -0.89
C SER A 172 20.00 11.66 -1.08
N ASN A 173 20.53 10.79 -1.95
CA ASN A 173 20.02 9.43 -2.18
C ASN A 173 20.24 8.49 -0.97
N ALA A 174 20.60 9.01 0.21
CA ALA A 174 20.76 8.22 1.43
C ALA A 174 19.41 7.96 2.13
N TYR A 175 18.36 8.70 1.76
CA TYR A 175 17.04 8.58 2.38
C TYR A 175 16.14 7.59 1.66
N ILE A 176 15.11 7.14 2.36
CA ILE A 176 13.95 6.54 1.70
C ILE A 176 13.28 7.66 0.92
N TYR A 177 12.94 7.41 -0.34
CA TYR A 177 12.19 8.38 -1.13
C TYR A 177 11.05 7.73 -1.87
N THR A 178 10.03 8.54 -2.13
CA THR A 178 8.99 8.18 -3.09
C THR A 178 9.32 8.74 -4.46
N ASP A 179 9.26 7.93 -5.50
CA ASP A 179 9.26 8.37 -6.89
C ASP A 179 7.82 8.56 -7.36
N ASN A 180 7.60 9.64 -8.10
CA ASN A 180 6.33 9.95 -8.74
C ASN A 180 6.35 9.66 -10.26
N GLY A 181 7.37 8.95 -10.76
CA GLY A 181 7.58 8.58 -12.17
C GLY A 181 7.90 9.76 -13.09
N VAL A 182 7.92 10.99 -12.54
CA VAL A 182 8.30 12.23 -13.25
C VAL A 182 9.70 12.68 -12.82
N GLY A 183 10.44 11.83 -12.09
CA GLY A 183 11.80 12.10 -11.63
C GLY A 183 11.87 13.08 -10.45
N THR A 184 10.76 13.27 -9.72
CA THR A 184 10.75 14.05 -8.47
C THR A 184 10.78 13.09 -7.29
N THR A 185 11.93 12.94 -6.65
CA THR A 185 12.06 12.14 -5.43
C THR A 185 11.87 13.03 -4.20
N VAL A 186 11.10 12.53 -3.23
CA VAL A 186 10.90 13.22 -1.95
C VAL A 186 11.37 12.31 -0.84
N GLY A 187 12.39 12.76 -0.10
CA GLY A 187 12.85 12.06 1.10
C GLY A 187 11.75 11.95 2.14
N ILE A 188 11.67 10.80 2.83
CA ILE A 188 10.69 10.54 3.88
C ILE A 188 11.35 9.83 5.07
N PRO A 189 10.96 10.16 6.31
CA PRO A 189 11.52 9.51 7.50
C PRO A 189 11.09 8.04 7.64
N PHE A 190 9.87 7.72 7.18
CA PHE A 190 9.38 6.35 7.11
C PHE A 190 8.28 6.21 6.04
N ILE A 191 8.06 4.97 5.61
CA ILE A 191 7.02 4.55 4.68
C ILE A 191 6.40 3.23 5.11
N ILE A 192 5.12 3.08 4.83
CA ILE A 192 4.34 1.86 5.03
C ILE A 192 3.71 1.51 3.69
N VAL A 193 3.91 0.28 3.24
CA VAL A 193 3.36 -0.20 1.96
C VAL A 193 2.55 -1.46 2.18
N HIS A 194 1.37 -1.54 1.59
CA HIS A 194 0.56 -2.75 1.56
C HIS A 194 0.41 -3.21 0.12
N SER A 195 0.66 -4.50 -0.12
CA SER A 195 0.68 -5.17 -1.42
C SER A 195 -0.66 -5.33 -2.15
N GLY A 196 -1.71 -4.62 -1.74
CA GLY A 196 -3.06 -4.96 -2.17
C GLY A 196 -3.43 -6.45 -1.94
N ILE A 197 -4.14 -7.06 -2.88
CA ILE A 197 -4.55 -8.48 -2.85
C ILE A 197 -4.18 -9.26 -4.13
N TYR A 198 -3.64 -8.61 -5.16
CA TYR A 198 -3.28 -9.26 -6.42
C TYR A 198 -1.83 -8.90 -6.80
N ASP A 199 -1.10 -9.91 -7.24
CA ASP A 199 0.11 -9.76 -8.06
C ASP A 199 -0.33 -9.35 -9.47
N ARG A 200 -0.09 -8.09 -9.85
CA ARG A 200 -0.58 -7.55 -11.13
C ARG A 200 0.47 -7.45 -12.21
N ASP A 201 1.75 -7.31 -11.86
CA ASP A 201 2.83 -7.37 -12.83
C ASP A 201 3.26 -8.82 -13.17
N GLY A 202 2.78 -9.80 -12.41
CA GLY A 202 2.91 -11.23 -12.67
C GLY A 202 4.29 -11.79 -12.32
N ASP A 203 5.04 -11.11 -11.46
CA ASP A 203 6.40 -11.50 -11.08
C ASP A 203 6.44 -12.51 -9.92
N GLY A 204 5.30 -12.77 -9.28
CA GLY A 204 5.14 -13.70 -8.16
C GLY A 204 5.25 -13.07 -6.76
N ASP A 205 5.56 -11.78 -6.67
CA ASP A 205 5.38 -10.92 -5.50
C ASP A 205 3.98 -10.28 -5.55
N LEU A 206 3.40 -10.01 -4.39
CA LEU A 206 2.14 -9.25 -4.32
C LEU A 206 2.39 -7.75 -4.35
N TYR A 207 3.60 -7.32 -4.03
CA TYR A 207 3.98 -5.91 -4.14
C TYR A 207 4.38 -5.62 -5.59
N ASP A 208 3.68 -4.68 -6.20
CA ASP A 208 3.87 -4.37 -7.61
C ASP A 208 4.93 -3.25 -7.81
N GLY A 209 5.63 -3.27 -8.95
CA GLY A 209 6.50 -2.16 -9.36
C GLY A 209 7.68 -1.89 -8.41
N LEU A 210 7.94 -0.62 -8.05
CA LEU A 210 9.05 -0.28 -7.13
C LEU A 210 8.83 -0.76 -5.68
N ASN A 211 7.61 -1.17 -5.32
CA ASN A 211 7.29 -1.62 -3.96
C ASN A 211 7.67 -3.10 -3.69
N GLY A 212 8.11 -3.83 -4.73
CA GLY A 212 8.47 -5.24 -4.72
C GLY A 212 9.56 -5.66 -3.72
N ASP A 213 9.88 -6.95 -3.67
CA ASP A 213 10.90 -7.57 -2.82
C ASP A 213 12.34 -7.25 -3.25
N ASN A 214 12.71 -5.96 -3.29
CA ASN A 214 14.10 -5.54 -3.37
C ASN A 214 14.49 -4.68 -2.15
N PRO A 215 14.98 -5.30 -1.06
CA PRO A 215 15.33 -4.59 0.19
C PRO A 215 16.50 -3.62 0.05
N SER A 216 17.16 -3.58 -1.12
CA SER A 216 18.27 -2.67 -1.44
C SER A 216 17.84 -1.41 -2.18
N VAL A 217 16.56 -1.29 -2.55
CA VAL A 217 16.01 -0.17 -3.32
C VAL A 217 15.36 0.80 -2.32
N LEU A 218 15.82 2.05 -2.37
CA LEU A 218 15.35 3.16 -1.51
C LEU A 218 14.12 3.85 -2.10
N ASP A 219 13.74 3.43 -3.30
CA ASP A 219 12.69 3.94 -4.14
C ASP A 219 11.38 3.20 -3.84
N PHE A 220 10.34 3.96 -3.48
CA PHE A 220 8.97 3.46 -3.40
C PHE A 220 8.07 4.27 -4.32
N GLU A 221 6.98 3.70 -4.82
CA GLU A 221 6.01 4.49 -5.58
C GLU A 221 5.26 5.45 -4.65
N THR A 222 4.91 6.66 -5.11
CA THR A 222 4.03 7.56 -4.34
C THR A 222 2.65 6.97 -4.12
N SER A 223 1.92 7.46 -3.10
CA SER A 223 0.52 7.05 -2.85
C SER A 223 -0.43 7.31 -4.02
N GLU A 224 -0.11 8.26 -4.90
CA GLU A 224 -0.92 8.62 -6.06
C GLU A 224 -0.64 7.69 -7.24
N GLN A 225 0.63 7.37 -7.51
CA GLN A 225 0.98 6.37 -8.52
C GLN A 225 0.72 4.93 -8.07
N ALA A 226 0.87 4.58 -6.81
CA ALA A 226 0.40 3.28 -6.31
C ALA A 226 -1.12 3.11 -6.56
N ARG A 227 -1.88 4.21 -6.54
CA ARG A 227 -3.32 4.24 -6.85
C ARG A 227 -3.65 4.34 -8.34
N GLU A 228 -2.81 4.98 -9.14
CA GLU A 228 -3.07 5.30 -10.56
C GLU A 228 -2.12 4.61 -11.55
N GLY A 229 -1.23 3.74 -11.06
CA GLY A 229 -0.12 3.10 -11.76
C GLY A 229 -0.52 2.68 -13.16
N GLU A 230 0.24 3.19 -14.14
CA GLU A 230 0.01 3.12 -15.58
C GLU A 230 -1.23 2.30 -15.98
N GLN A 231 -2.39 2.96 -16.00
CA GLN A 231 -3.67 2.37 -16.45
C GLN A 231 -4.34 1.35 -15.50
N GLY A 232 -4.22 1.54 -14.17
CA GLY A 232 -4.94 0.70 -13.19
C GLY A 232 -4.31 -0.68 -13.01
N GLN A 233 -3.01 -0.76 -13.24
CA GLN A 233 -2.26 -2.01 -13.23
C GLN A 233 -1.63 -2.35 -11.89
N TYR A 234 -1.71 -1.52 -10.84
CA TYR A 234 -1.21 -1.83 -9.49
C TYR A 234 -2.33 -1.70 -8.44
N ASP A 235 -2.31 -2.50 -7.37
CA ASP A 235 -3.19 -2.30 -6.20
C ASP A 235 -2.50 -2.11 -4.86
N ASP A 236 -1.24 -1.70 -4.92
CA ASP A 236 -0.50 -1.30 -3.75
C ASP A 236 -1.06 -0.03 -3.09
N TRP A 237 -0.93 0.01 -1.77
CA TRP A 237 -1.28 1.16 -0.97
C TRP A 237 -0.04 1.65 -0.23
N VAL A 238 0.38 2.85 -0.57
CA VAL A 238 1.53 3.50 0.05
C VAL A 238 1.06 4.62 0.97
N VAL A 239 1.52 4.60 2.21
CA VAL A 239 1.36 5.69 3.19
C VAL A 239 2.71 6.00 3.80
N HIS A 240 3.10 7.26 3.75
CA HIS A 240 4.28 7.81 4.40
C HIS A 240 3.85 8.91 5.39
N SER A 241 4.80 9.44 6.16
CA SER A 241 4.55 10.51 7.16
C SER A 241 3.85 11.77 6.63
N GLY A 242 3.95 12.06 5.34
CA GLY A 242 3.33 13.22 4.68
C GLY A 242 2.00 12.94 3.98
N THR A 243 1.57 11.69 3.89
CA THR A 243 0.39 11.33 3.07
C THR A 243 -0.87 12.05 3.55
N GLY A 244 -1.58 12.72 2.63
CA GLY A 244 -2.81 13.44 2.96
C GLY A 244 -2.61 14.73 3.77
N ARG A 245 -1.39 15.29 3.78
CA ARG A 245 -1.06 16.57 4.41
C ARG A 245 -0.46 17.55 3.39
N SER A 246 -0.55 18.85 3.66
CA SER A 246 -0.19 19.93 2.71
C SER A 246 1.27 20.39 2.79
N ASN A 247 2.04 19.92 3.78
CA ASN A 247 3.42 20.33 4.00
C ASN A 247 4.38 19.17 3.72
N SER A 248 5.68 19.40 3.87
CA SER A 248 6.66 18.31 3.74
C SER A 248 6.44 17.25 4.83
N PRO A 249 6.64 15.95 4.50
CA PRO A 249 6.47 14.83 5.43
C PRO A 249 7.24 15.01 6.74
N PHE A 250 8.45 15.52 6.65
CA PHE A 250 9.29 15.84 7.81
C PHE A 250 8.74 17.00 8.64
N LEU A 251 8.24 18.07 8.00
CA LEU A 251 7.72 19.25 8.71
C LEU A 251 6.44 18.91 9.48
N ASP A 252 5.58 18.06 8.93
CA ASP A 252 4.35 17.65 9.62
C ASP A 252 4.63 16.79 10.85
N MET A 253 5.54 15.81 10.75
CA MET A 253 5.94 15.00 11.89
C MET A 253 6.64 15.85 12.96
N TYR A 254 7.53 16.76 12.55
CA TYR A 254 8.18 17.72 13.46
C TYR A 254 7.16 18.61 14.18
N ASN A 255 6.16 19.15 13.47
CA ASN A 255 5.11 19.97 14.08
C ASN A 255 4.22 19.17 15.03
N MET A 256 4.00 17.89 14.76
CA MET A 256 3.28 17.01 15.68
C MET A 256 4.07 16.83 16.98
N LEU A 257 5.37 16.52 16.88
CA LEU A 257 6.26 16.32 18.02
C LEU A 257 6.37 17.60 18.90
N LYS A 258 6.42 18.79 18.29
CA LYS A 258 6.35 20.07 19.01
C LYS A 258 5.12 20.21 19.91
N LYS A 259 3.98 19.66 19.47
CA LYS A 259 2.69 19.86 20.13
C LYS A 259 2.48 18.96 21.35
N VAL A 260 3.07 17.76 21.34
CA VAL A 260 2.82 16.73 22.36
C VAL A 260 3.42 17.11 23.71
N ASP A 261 4.66 17.62 23.75
CA ASP A 261 5.37 17.78 25.02
C ASP A 261 5.51 19.23 25.52
N SER A 262 4.95 20.23 24.81
CA SER A 262 5.21 21.66 25.09
C SER A 262 6.69 22.07 25.08
N VAL A 263 7.57 21.14 24.69
CA VAL A 263 9.00 21.35 24.49
C VAL A 263 9.19 21.97 23.11
N ASN A 264 9.89 23.11 23.07
CA ASN A 264 10.33 23.70 21.81
C ASN A 264 11.34 22.76 21.14
N CYS A 265 10.91 22.02 20.11
CA CYS A 265 11.85 21.62 19.07
C CYS A 265 12.42 22.93 18.47
N PRO A 266 13.74 23.14 18.50
CA PRO A 266 14.35 24.40 18.07
C PRO A 266 14.03 24.73 16.61
#